data_AF-A0A383BHG0-F1
#
_entry.id   AF-A0A383BHG0-F1
#
_cell.length_a   1.000
_cell.length_b   1.000
_cell.length_c   1.000
_cell.angle_alpha   90.00
_cell.angle_beta   90.00
_cell.angle_gamma   90.00
#
_symmetry.space_group_name_H-M   'P 1'
#
loop_
_entity.id
_entity.type
_entity.pdbx_description
1 polymer ?
#
loop_
_entity_poly.entity_id
_entity_poly.type
_entity_poly.pdbx_seq_one_letter_code
_entity_poly.pdbx_strand_id
1 'polypeptide(L)'
;WVVMGEVLGVALGWVLVASRFKAYTDRYDAITVPDYLEARFRDTGHLIRLVSVVIIFSMVTVYTAAQLTASGKAFSAFLGISYTTGALIGAAVILYYTTVGGFKAVAYSDLLQGVLMFLGLLVLPIVGITAAGGWMAMISGLRSIDQSLLNPMGSFGVSVSGVVSALSFLGIGLAFLGAPQLLTRFIAAKGRKEIVSGGLLAVICIIVFDIGAVFAGMAGRGLFPGLADHETLMPTMSSELFSPVF
;
A
#
# COMPACT_ATOMS: atom_id res chain seq x y z
N TRP A 1 5.25 -12.12 -7.68
CA TRP A 1 5.98 -12.30 -6.41
C TRP A 1 5.61 -11.27 -5.36
N VAL A 2 5.56 -9.98 -5.70
CA VAL A 2 5.16 -8.89 -4.77
C VAL A 2 3.87 -9.21 -4.01
N VAL A 3 2.77 -9.47 -4.73
CA VAL A 3 1.46 -9.88 -4.15
C VAL A 3 1.58 -10.98 -3.10
N MET A 4 2.31 -12.07 -3.42
CA MET A 4 2.51 -13.14 -2.45
C MET A 4 3.31 -12.68 -1.24
N GLY A 5 4.32 -11.84 -1.44
CA GLY A 5 5.09 -11.24 -0.37
C GLY A 5 4.23 -10.39 0.54
N GLU A 6 3.42 -9.49 -0.02
CA GLU A 6 2.52 -8.61 0.73
C GLU A 6 1.47 -9.39 1.52
N VAL A 7 0.76 -10.32 0.86
CA VAL A 7 -0.24 -11.18 1.52
C VAL A 7 0.39 -11.97 2.67
N LEU A 8 1.57 -12.56 2.46
CA LEU A 8 2.29 -13.30 3.50
C LEU A 8 2.75 -12.37 4.62
N GLY A 9 3.32 -11.21 4.28
CA GLY A 9 3.80 -10.22 5.24
C GLY A 9 2.70 -9.69 6.15
N VAL A 10 1.55 -9.33 5.56
CA VAL A 10 0.36 -8.90 6.29
C VAL A 10 -0.19 -10.03 7.14
N ALA A 11 -0.38 -11.23 6.57
CA ALA A 11 -0.90 -12.38 7.33
C ALA A 11 0.00 -12.74 8.53
N LEU A 12 1.31 -12.81 8.31
CA LEU A 12 2.30 -13.07 9.38
C LEU A 12 2.31 -11.93 10.40
N GLY A 13 2.17 -10.68 9.99
CA GLY A 13 2.08 -9.53 10.89
C GLY A 13 0.88 -9.62 11.82
N TRP A 14 -0.30 -9.93 11.29
CA TRP A 14 -1.51 -10.07 12.11
C TRP A 14 -1.49 -11.31 13.00
N VAL A 15 -0.98 -12.45 12.52
CA VAL A 15 -0.97 -13.71 13.27
C VAL A 15 0.13 -13.73 14.34
N LEU A 16 1.36 -13.39 13.96
CA LEU A 16 2.54 -13.54 14.82
C LEU A 16 2.80 -12.29 15.66
N VAL A 17 2.71 -11.11 15.06
CA VAL A 17 3.13 -9.85 15.70
C VAL A 17 1.98 -9.24 16.48
N ALA A 18 0.81 -9.02 15.86
CA ALA A 18 -0.25 -8.19 16.44
C ALA A 18 -0.70 -8.66 17.84
N SER A 19 -0.97 -9.96 18.00
CA SER A 19 -1.46 -10.50 19.28
C SER A 19 -0.41 -10.42 20.40
N ARG A 20 0.86 -10.67 20.09
CA ARG A 20 1.97 -10.60 21.05
C ARG A 20 2.33 -9.17 21.37
N PHE A 21 2.43 -8.33 20.35
CA PHE A 21 2.76 -6.92 20.47
C PHE A 21 1.74 -6.20 21.35
N LYS A 22 0.44 -6.41 21.10
CA LYS A 22 -0.63 -5.85 21.93
C LYS A 22 -0.54 -6.28 23.39
N ALA A 23 -0.34 -7.57 23.65
CA ALA A 23 -0.24 -8.07 25.02
C ALA A 23 0.94 -7.45 25.79
N TYR A 24 2.05 -7.18 25.12
CA TYR A 24 3.18 -6.48 25.73
C TYR A 24 2.93 -4.99 25.90
N THR A 25 2.39 -4.30 24.90
CA THR A 25 2.14 -2.86 24.99
C THR A 25 1.13 -2.55 26.09
N ASP A 26 0.11 -3.39 26.26
CA ASP A 26 -0.87 -3.26 27.36
C ASP A 26 -0.25 -3.50 28.73
N ARG A 27 0.71 -4.43 28.83
CA ARG A 27 1.43 -4.69 30.09
C ARG A 27 2.31 -3.52 30.52
N TYR A 28 2.87 -2.79 29.55
CA TYR A 28 3.77 -1.66 29.80
C TYR A 28 3.07 -0.30 29.74
N ASP A 29 1.74 -0.26 29.55
CA ASP A 29 0.96 0.97 29.31
C ASP A 29 1.57 1.85 28.21
N ALA A 30 2.15 1.21 27.19
CA ALA A 30 2.89 1.86 26.13
C ALA A 30 1.95 2.33 25.02
N ILE A 31 1.92 3.64 24.76
CA ILE A 31 1.11 4.25 23.71
C ILE A 31 1.84 4.39 22.37
N THR A 32 3.17 4.29 22.36
CA THR A 32 4.00 4.33 21.14
C THR A 32 4.99 3.16 21.05
N VAL A 33 5.50 2.91 19.83
CA VAL A 33 6.53 1.87 19.60
C VAL A 33 7.83 2.17 20.37
N PRO A 34 8.37 3.41 20.39
CA PRO A 34 9.53 3.75 21.22
C PRO A 34 9.30 3.53 22.71
N ASP A 35 8.12 3.89 23.24
CA ASP A 35 7.79 3.67 24.66
C ASP A 35 7.82 2.19 25.02
N TYR A 36 7.26 1.35 24.12
CA TYR A 36 7.32 -0.10 24.28
C TYR A 36 8.75 -0.61 24.30
N LEU A 37 9.60 -0.16 23.36
CA LEU A 37 10.99 -0.62 23.29
C LEU A 37 11.78 -0.22 24.54
N GLU A 38 11.64 1.02 24.99
CA GLU A 38 12.28 1.50 26.21
C GLU A 38 11.86 0.70 27.45
N ALA A 39 10.55 0.51 27.65
CA ALA A 39 10.02 -0.27 28.78
C ALA A 39 10.43 -1.75 28.73
N ARG A 40 10.46 -2.33 27.52
CA ARG A 40 10.82 -3.74 27.29
C ARG A 40 12.30 -4.02 27.56
N PHE A 41 13.18 -3.08 27.23
CA PHE A 41 14.63 -3.18 27.43
C PHE A 41 15.11 -2.53 28.73
N ARG A 42 14.21 -1.91 29.51
CA ARG A 42 14.51 -1.21 30.77
C ARG A 42 15.60 -0.14 30.58
N ASP A 43 15.50 0.58 29.48
CA ASP A 43 16.44 1.65 29.16
C ASP A 43 16.20 2.85 30.06
N THR A 44 17.09 3.05 31.03
CA THR A 44 17.04 4.20 31.95
C THR A 44 17.66 5.47 31.36
N GLY A 45 18.37 5.36 30.23
CA GLY A 45 19.08 6.47 29.59
C GLY A 45 18.33 7.10 28.40
N HIS A 46 17.13 6.61 28.08
CA HIS A 46 16.32 7.04 26.94
C HIS A 46 17.03 6.97 25.56
N LEU A 47 18.15 6.25 25.47
CA LEU A 47 18.94 6.09 24.25
C LEU A 47 18.17 5.30 23.19
N ILE A 48 17.48 4.23 23.60
CA ILE A 48 16.64 3.41 22.72
C ILE A 48 15.47 4.24 22.20
N ARG A 49 14.86 5.07 23.06
CA ARG A 49 13.81 6.01 22.65
C ARG A 49 14.34 6.99 21.60
N LEU A 50 15.47 7.64 21.86
CA LEU A 50 16.06 8.63 20.95
C LEU A 50 16.38 8.02 19.58
N VAL A 51 17.08 6.88 19.57
CA VAL A 51 17.44 6.19 18.32
C VAL A 51 16.18 5.75 17.55
N SER A 52 15.19 5.19 18.25
CA SER A 52 13.93 4.77 17.62
C SER A 52 13.18 5.95 17.02
N VAL A 53 13.10 7.08 17.73
CA VAL A 53 12.44 8.29 17.23
C VAL A 53 13.16 8.83 15.99
N VAL A 54 14.49 8.88 15.97
CA VAL A 54 15.25 9.34 14.78
C VAL A 54 15.00 8.43 13.57
N ILE A 55 15.02 7.12 13.77
CA ILE A 55 14.76 6.15 12.69
C ILE A 55 13.33 6.27 12.18
N ILE A 56 12.33 6.27 13.09
CA ILE A 56 10.92 6.38 12.70
C ILE A 56 10.66 7.72 12.02
N PHE A 57 11.17 8.82 12.56
CA PHE A 57 11.00 10.14 11.99
C PHE A 57 11.57 10.22 10.57
N SER A 58 12.82 9.80 10.37
CA SER A 58 13.45 9.80 9.03
C SER A 58 12.69 8.96 8.02
N MET A 59 12.31 7.73 8.39
CA MET A 59 11.54 6.83 7.50
C MET A 59 10.16 7.40 7.17
N VAL A 60 9.44 7.93 8.17
CA VAL A 60 8.11 8.52 7.97
C VAL A 60 8.19 9.78 7.11
N THR A 61 9.23 10.62 7.27
CA THR A 61 9.42 11.80 6.42
C THR A 61 9.56 11.43 4.94
N VAL A 62 10.41 10.44 4.63
CA VAL A 62 10.59 9.97 3.24
C VAL A 62 9.29 9.38 2.69
N TYR A 63 8.60 8.58 3.50
CA TYR A 63 7.31 8.00 3.13
C TYR A 63 6.25 9.08 2.85
N THR A 64 6.10 10.07 3.74
CA THR A 64 5.15 11.18 3.55
C THR A 64 5.49 12.00 2.30
N ALA A 65 6.77 12.22 2.00
CA ALA A 65 7.19 12.91 0.79
C ALA A 65 6.78 12.14 -0.49
N ALA A 66 6.93 10.81 -0.50
CA ALA A 66 6.46 9.98 -1.60
C ALA A 66 4.93 10.07 -1.79
N GLN A 67 4.17 10.05 -0.69
CA GLN A 67 2.70 10.17 -0.76
C GLN A 67 2.24 11.54 -1.27
N LEU A 68 2.90 12.63 -0.87
CA LEU A 68 2.62 13.97 -1.40
C LEU A 68 2.97 14.08 -2.88
N THR A 69 4.04 13.42 -3.32
CA THR A 69 4.43 13.35 -4.73
C THR A 69 3.35 12.62 -5.55
N ALA A 70 2.88 11.47 -5.07
CA ALA A 70 1.80 10.72 -5.69
C ALA A 70 0.51 11.55 -5.78
N SER A 71 0.15 12.27 -4.72
CA SER A 71 -1.00 13.18 -4.72
C SER A 71 -0.85 14.32 -5.75
N GLY A 72 0.33 14.92 -5.85
CA GLY A 72 0.62 15.96 -6.84
C GLY A 72 0.50 15.46 -8.29
N LYS A 73 1.02 14.26 -8.58
CA LYS A 73 0.87 13.60 -9.89
C LYS A 73 -0.60 13.31 -10.20
N ALA A 74 -1.34 12.77 -9.23
CA ALA A 74 -2.76 12.46 -9.40
C ALA A 74 -3.58 13.72 -9.70
N PHE A 75 -3.41 14.81 -8.94
CA PHE A 75 -4.13 16.05 -9.22
C PHE A 75 -3.73 16.69 -10.54
N SER A 76 -2.46 16.61 -10.92
CA SER A 76 -2.01 17.11 -12.22
C SER A 76 -2.65 16.33 -13.37
N ALA A 77 -2.73 15.00 -13.24
CA ALA A 77 -3.37 14.14 -14.24
C ALA A 77 -4.89 14.35 -14.34
N PHE A 78 -5.60 14.47 -13.20
CA PHE A 78 -7.07 14.55 -13.19
C PHE A 78 -7.62 15.97 -13.41
N LEU A 79 -6.97 16.99 -12.83
CA LEU A 79 -7.47 18.36 -12.86
C LEU A 79 -6.72 19.25 -13.85
N GLY A 80 -5.65 18.73 -14.48
CA GLY A 80 -4.80 19.51 -15.41
C GLY A 80 -4.04 20.66 -14.73
N ILE A 81 -3.96 20.68 -13.40
CA ILE A 81 -3.25 21.72 -12.65
C ILE A 81 -1.74 21.43 -12.55
N SER A 82 -0.95 22.46 -12.21
CA SER A 82 0.48 22.27 -12.00
C SER A 82 0.75 21.29 -10.86
N TYR A 83 1.78 20.45 -11.01
CA TYR A 83 2.21 19.50 -9.98
C TYR A 83 2.37 20.16 -8.60
N THR A 84 3.03 21.32 -8.56
CA THR A 84 3.29 22.06 -7.32
C THR A 84 1.98 22.50 -6.66
N THR A 85 1.03 23.02 -7.44
CA THR A 85 -0.29 23.40 -6.92
C THR A 85 -1.07 22.19 -6.43
N GLY A 86 -1.05 21.07 -7.18
CA GLY A 86 -1.70 19.83 -6.78
C GLY A 86 -1.14 19.25 -5.48
N ALA A 87 0.19 19.21 -5.34
CA ALA A 87 0.85 18.75 -4.12
C ALA A 87 0.50 19.63 -2.91
N LEU A 88 0.46 20.97 -3.08
CA LEU A 88 0.09 21.89 -2.01
C LEU A 88 -1.37 21.74 -1.57
N ILE A 89 -2.30 21.55 -2.51
CA ILE A 89 -3.71 21.30 -2.20
C ILE A 89 -3.84 19.98 -1.43
N GLY A 90 -3.21 18.90 -1.93
CA GLY A 90 -3.19 17.61 -1.24
C GLY A 90 -2.66 17.72 0.20
N ALA A 91 -1.53 18.41 0.38
CA ALA A 91 -0.96 18.66 1.70
C ALA A 91 -1.92 19.46 2.61
N ALA A 92 -2.56 20.50 2.10
CA ALA A 92 -3.47 21.35 2.88
C ALA A 92 -4.71 20.56 3.35
N VAL A 93 -5.30 19.74 2.47
CA VAL A 93 -6.44 18.88 2.82
C VAL A 93 -6.04 17.87 3.89
N ILE A 94 -4.88 17.20 3.74
CA ILE A 94 -4.36 16.24 4.71
C ILE A 94 -4.13 16.90 6.07
N LEU A 95 -3.48 18.06 6.09
CA LEU A 95 -3.21 18.81 7.32
C LEU A 95 -4.53 19.20 8.02
N TYR A 96 -5.52 19.66 7.26
CA TYR A 96 -6.81 20.09 7.80
C TYR A 96 -7.55 18.96 8.52
N TYR A 97 -7.81 17.82 7.87
CA TYR A 97 -8.58 16.75 8.52
C TYR A 97 -7.78 16.07 9.64
N THR A 98 -6.45 16.03 9.55
CA THR A 98 -5.59 15.43 10.58
C THR A 98 -5.56 16.28 11.85
N THR A 99 -5.47 17.60 11.71
CA THR A 99 -5.40 18.53 12.85
C THR A 99 -6.76 18.69 13.55
N VAL A 100 -7.86 18.76 12.79
CA VAL A 100 -9.20 19.01 13.36
C VAL A 100 -9.79 17.76 14.03
N GLY A 101 -9.55 16.58 13.47
CA GLY A 101 -10.34 15.40 13.82
C GLY A 101 -9.68 14.38 14.76
N GLY A 102 -8.38 14.48 14.99
CA GLY A 102 -7.62 13.53 15.80
C GLY A 102 -7.72 12.07 15.32
N PHE A 103 -7.33 11.11 16.16
CA PHE A 103 -7.22 9.69 15.76
C PHE A 103 -8.54 9.07 15.24
N LYS A 104 -9.69 9.49 15.78
CA LYS A 104 -10.99 8.96 15.33
C LYS A 104 -11.36 9.43 13.93
N ALA A 105 -11.16 10.71 13.61
CA ALA A 105 -11.45 11.20 12.27
C ALA A 105 -10.54 10.56 11.23
N VAL A 106 -9.25 10.38 11.55
CA VAL A 106 -8.30 9.66 10.71
C VAL A 106 -8.79 8.24 10.43
N ALA A 107 -9.27 7.52 11.45
CA ALA A 107 -9.80 6.17 11.25
C ALA A 107 -11.04 6.14 10.32
N TYR A 108 -11.94 7.12 10.41
CA TYR A 108 -13.11 7.20 9.53
C TYR A 108 -12.74 7.63 8.10
N SER A 109 -11.82 8.58 7.93
CA SER A 109 -11.32 8.95 6.60
C SER A 109 -10.59 7.80 5.94
N ASP A 110 -9.79 7.05 6.70
CA ASP A 110 -9.09 5.85 6.21
C ASP A 110 -10.07 4.77 5.76
N LEU A 111 -11.18 4.57 6.50
CA LEU A 111 -12.24 3.64 6.11
C LEU A 111 -12.90 4.07 4.80
N LEU A 112 -13.28 5.35 4.68
CA LEU A 112 -13.88 5.88 3.45
C LEU A 112 -12.93 5.72 2.26
N GLN A 113 -11.67 6.11 2.42
CA GLN A 113 -10.64 5.96 1.38
C GLN A 113 -10.42 4.49 1.01
N GLY A 114 -10.37 3.60 1.99
CA GLY A 114 -10.25 2.16 1.76
C GLY A 114 -11.43 1.58 0.97
N VAL A 115 -12.66 2.01 1.26
CA VAL A 115 -13.85 1.60 0.50
C VAL A 115 -13.82 2.14 -0.93
N LEU A 116 -13.43 3.40 -1.12
CA LEU A 116 -13.30 3.98 -2.46
C LEU A 116 -12.22 3.27 -3.29
N MET A 117 -11.06 2.99 -2.69
CA MET A 117 -9.99 2.20 -3.32
C MET A 117 -10.46 0.78 -3.66
N PHE A 118 -11.22 0.14 -2.77
CA PHE A 118 -11.79 -1.18 -3.01
C PHE A 118 -12.68 -1.21 -4.25
N LEU A 119 -13.59 -0.24 -4.37
CA LEU A 119 -14.45 -0.14 -5.53
C LEU A 119 -13.64 0.17 -6.80
N GLY A 120 -12.68 1.09 -6.73
CA GLY A 120 -11.81 1.42 -7.86
C GLY A 120 -11.03 0.21 -8.38
N LEU A 121 -10.41 -0.56 -7.49
CA LEU A 121 -9.65 -1.75 -7.84
C LEU A 121 -10.53 -2.93 -8.29
N LEU A 122 -11.83 -2.90 -8.03
CA LEU A 122 -12.78 -3.88 -8.54
C LEU A 122 -13.27 -3.49 -9.95
N VAL A 123 -13.59 -2.22 -10.17
CA VAL A 123 -14.19 -1.73 -11.42
C VAL A 123 -13.13 -1.50 -12.51
N LEU A 124 -12.01 -0.85 -12.18
CA LEU A 124 -10.97 -0.49 -13.14
C LEU A 124 -10.43 -1.67 -13.96
N PRO A 125 -10.07 -2.84 -13.39
CA PRO A 125 -9.61 -3.97 -14.19
C PRO A 125 -10.71 -4.52 -15.11
N ILE A 126 -11.98 -4.51 -14.69
CA ILE A 126 -13.09 -4.98 -15.52
C ILE A 126 -13.21 -4.08 -16.76
N VAL A 127 -13.22 -2.76 -16.57
CA VAL A 127 -13.30 -1.78 -17.67
C VAL A 127 -12.05 -1.84 -18.55
N GLY A 128 -10.86 -1.95 -17.96
CA GLY A 128 -9.61 -2.09 -18.71
C GLY A 128 -9.58 -3.33 -19.59
N ILE A 129 -10.02 -4.48 -19.07
CA ILE A 129 -10.06 -5.74 -19.83
C ILE A 129 -11.09 -5.66 -20.96
N THR A 130 -12.27 -5.07 -20.73
CA THR A 130 -13.26 -4.92 -21.81
C THR A 130 -12.79 -3.95 -22.89
N ALA A 131 -12.15 -2.83 -22.51
CA ALA A 131 -11.55 -1.88 -23.44
C ALA A 131 -10.40 -2.50 -24.27
N ALA A 132 -9.65 -3.44 -23.69
CA ALA A 132 -8.63 -4.21 -24.40
C ALA A 132 -9.20 -5.26 -25.38
N GLY A 133 -10.53 -5.33 -25.57
CA GLY A 133 -11.20 -6.30 -26.44
C GLY A 133 -11.53 -7.63 -25.74
N GLY A 134 -11.50 -7.65 -24.40
CA GLY A 134 -11.76 -8.83 -23.57
C GLY A 134 -10.49 -9.58 -23.17
N TRP A 135 -10.66 -10.59 -22.31
CA TRP A 135 -9.55 -11.34 -21.69
C TRP A 135 -8.56 -11.94 -22.71
N MET A 136 -9.08 -12.59 -23.74
CA MET A 136 -8.24 -13.25 -24.76
C MET A 136 -7.43 -12.24 -25.58
N ALA A 137 -8.02 -11.09 -25.90
CA ALA A 137 -7.35 -10.02 -26.63
C ALA A 137 -6.28 -9.32 -25.79
N MET A 138 -6.55 -9.10 -24.50
CA MET A 138 -5.54 -8.59 -23.57
C MET A 138 -4.32 -9.52 -23.48
N ILE A 139 -4.55 -10.83 -23.30
CA ILE A 139 -3.48 -11.81 -23.18
C ILE A 139 -2.68 -11.91 -24.48
N SER A 140 -3.33 -11.91 -25.65
CA SER A 140 -2.62 -11.95 -26.93
C SER A 140 -1.82 -10.66 -27.19
N GLY A 141 -2.38 -9.49 -26.85
CA GLY A 141 -1.71 -8.20 -26.94
C GLY A 141 -0.50 -8.09 -26.00
N LEU A 142 -0.58 -8.63 -24.79
CA LEU A 142 0.57 -8.68 -23.89
C LEU A 142 1.67 -9.61 -24.42
N ARG A 143 1.31 -10.76 -25.00
CA ARG A 143 2.28 -11.68 -25.62
C ARG A 143 2.99 -11.09 -26.84
N SER A 144 2.32 -10.22 -27.60
CA SER A 144 2.94 -9.57 -28.76
C SER A 144 3.93 -8.48 -28.35
N ILE A 145 3.73 -7.85 -27.18
CA ILE A 145 4.67 -6.89 -26.59
C ILE A 145 5.88 -7.64 -26.03
N ASP A 146 5.66 -8.56 -25.09
CA ASP A 146 6.71 -9.41 -24.51
C ASP A 146 6.10 -10.65 -23.86
N GLN A 147 6.50 -11.84 -24.31
CA GLN A 147 6.05 -13.12 -23.78
C GLN A 147 6.42 -13.30 -22.30
N SER A 148 7.46 -12.61 -21.82
CA SER A 148 7.94 -12.69 -20.44
C SER A 148 6.99 -12.05 -19.42
N LEU A 149 6.11 -11.13 -19.85
CA LEU A 149 5.15 -10.43 -18.99
C LEU A 149 4.10 -11.36 -18.37
N LEU A 150 3.81 -12.48 -19.02
CA LEU A 150 2.85 -13.48 -18.54
C LEU A 150 3.52 -14.65 -17.81
N ASN A 151 4.86 -14.70 -17.82
CA ASN A 151 5.59 -15.74 -17.13
C ASN A 151 5.77 -15.33 -15.65
N PRO A 152 5.36 -16.16 -14.67
CA PRO A 152 5.56 -15.87 -13.25
C PRO A 152 7.03 -15.57 -12.88
N MET A 153 7.99 -16.10 -13.61
CA MET A 153 9.43 -15.88 -13.38
C MET A 153 10.03 -14.77 -14.28
N GLY A 154 9.21 -14.08 -15.07
CA GLY A 154 9.64 -13.03 -15.98
C GLY A 154 10.66 -13.50 -17.02
N SER A 155 11.49 -12.56 -17.49
CA SER A 155 12.53 -12.80 -18.50
C SER A 155 13.69 -13.67 -17.99
N PHE A 156 13.90 -13.72 -16.68
CA PHE A 156 15.00 -14.47 -16.07
C PHE A 156 14.72 -15.97 -15.91
N GLY A 157 13.46 -16.41 -16.01
CA GLY A 157 13.09 -17.83 -15.84
C GLY A 157 13.53 -18.42 -14.49
N VAL A 158 13.73 -19.74 -14.42
CA VAL A 158 14.20 -20.47 -13.20
C VAL A 158 15.72 -20.38 -13.03
N SER A 159 16.34 -19.31 -13.50
CA SER A 159 17.76 -19.04 -13.26
C SER A 159 18.00 -18.60 -11.81
N VAL A 160 19.26 -18.61 -11.38
CA VAL A 160 19.67 -18.07 -10.07
C VAL A 160 19.18 -16.62 -9.91
N SER A 161 19.32 -15.78 -10.94
CA SER A 161 18.82 -14.40 -10.94
C SER A 161 17.30 -14.31 -10.81
N GLY A 162 16.56 -15.22 -11.47
CA GLY A 162 15.10 -15.25 -11.38
C GLY A 162 14.62 -15.64 -9.97
N VAL A 163 15.26 -16.64 -9.36
CA VAL A 163 14.96 -17.05 -7.98
C VAL A 163 15.30 -15.94 -6.97
N VAL A 164 16.46 -15.29 -7.13
CA VAL A 164 16.85 -14.16 -6.27
C VAL A 164 15.85 -13.01 -6.39
N SER A 165 15.46 -12.63 -7.61
CA SER A 165 14.46 -11.58 -7.83
C SER A 165 13.10 -11.94 -7.22
N ALA A 166 12.64 -13.18 -7.40
CA ALA A 166 11.40 -13.66 -6.79
C ALA A 166 11.45 -13.57 -5.26
N LEU A 167 12.55 -14.01 -4.64
CA LEU A 167 12.76 -13.91 -3.18
C LEU A 167 12.85 -12.46 -2.70
N SER A 168 13.50 -11.57 -3.45
CA SER A 168 13.55 -10.13 -3.13
C SER A 168 12.15 -9.51 -3.13
N PHE A 169 11.33 -9.80 -4.13
CA PHE A 169 9.95 -9.30 -4.18
C PHE A 169 9.04 -9.93 -3.11
N LEU A 170 9.25 -11.20 -2.76
CA LEU A 170 8.59 -11.82 -1.60
C LEU A 170 8.99 -11.13 -0.28
N GLY A 171 10.25 -10.69 -0.18
CA GLY A 171 10.81 -10.02 0.99
C GLY A 171 10.18 -8.65 1.30
N ILE A 172 9.50 -8.01 0.34
CA ILE A 172 8.78 -6.73 0.57
C ILE A 172 7.75 -6.88 1.70
N GLY A 173 7.12 -8.06 1.80
CA GLY A 173 6.19 -8.40 2.88
C GLY A 173 6.77 -8.23 4.29
N LEU A 174 8.07 -8.46 4.45
CA LEU A 174 8.72 -8.39 5.76
C LEU A 174 8.73 -6.96 6.33
N ALA A 175 8.71 -5.94 5.47
CA ALA A 175 8.66 -4.55 5.91
C ALA A 175 7.38 -4.24 6.72
N PHE A 176 6.25 -4.89 6.38
CA PHE A 176 4.98 -4.71 7.09
C PHE A 176 5.04 -5.17 8.55
N LEU A 177 5.90 -6.14 8.89
CA LEU A 177 6.06 -6.65 10.25
C LEU A 177 6.57 -5.59 11.24
N GLY A 178 7.37 -4.64 10.75
CA GLY A 178 8.02 -3.60 11.54
C GLY A 178 7.52 -2.19 11.27
N ALA A 179 6.60 -2.01 10.31
CA ALA A 179 6.11 -0.70 9.90
C ALA A 179 5.40 0.00 11.07
N PRO A 180 5.89 1.19 11.52
CA PRO A 180 5.31 1.89 12.68
C PRO A 180 3.82 2.19 12.52
N GLN A 181 3.35 2.47 11.29
CA GLN A 181 1.94 2.77 11.01
C GLN A 181 1.03 1.55 11.25
N LEU A 182 1.54 0.33 11.03
CA LEU A 182 0.78 -0.89 11.30
C LEU A 182 0.83 -1.24 12.79
N LEU A 183 2.01 -1.11 13.42
CA LEU A 183 2.20 -1.39 14.84
C LEU A 183 1.35 -0.48 15.74
N THR A 184 1.20 0.80 15.41
CA THR A 184 0.33 1.72 16.17
C THR A 184 -1.15 1.32 16.09
N ARG A 185 -1.60 0.76 14.96
CA ARG A 185 -2.95 0.19 14.84
C ARG A 185 -3.13 -1.06 15.70
N PHE A 186 -2.10 -1.88 15.87
CA PHE A 186 -2.14 -3.01 16.81
C PHE A 186 -2.24 -2.54 18.27
N ILE A 187 -1.49 -1.49 18.66
CA ILE A 187 -1.59 -0.88 20.00
C ILE A 187 -3.01 -0.36 20.26
N ALA A 188 -3.63 0.28 19.26
CA ALA A 188 -4.97 0.85 19.37
C ALA A 188 -6.11 -0.19 19.38
N ALA A 189 -5.84 -1.46 19.07
CA ALA A 189 -6.87 -2.50 19.07
C ALA A 189 -7.47 -2.69 20.48
N LYS A 190 -8.77 -2.97 20.60
CA LYS A 190 -9.41 -3.13 21.92
C LYS A 190 -9.05 -4.45 22.62
N GLY A 191 -8.73 -5.48 21.85
CA GLY A 191 -8.46 -6.80 22.39
C GLY A 191 -8.06 -7.81 21.33
N ARG A 192 -7.84 -9.04 21.78
CA ARG A 192 -7.40 -10.15 20.91
C ARG A 192 -8.44 -10.52 19.87
N LYS A 193 -9.73 -10.42 20.19
CA LYS A 193 -10.82 -10.77 19.26
C LYS A 193 -10.82 -9.83 18.06
N GLU A 194 -10.69 -8.53 18.31
CA GLU A 194 -10.61 -7.48 17.30
C GLU A 194 -9.36 -7.64 16.42
N ILE A 195 -8.24 -8.07 17.02
CA ILE A 195 -7.02 -8.37 16.26
C ILE A 195 -7.23 -9.53 15.28
N VAL A 196 -7.86 -10.62 15.73
CA VAL A 196 -8.11 -11.79 14.86
C VAL A 196 -9.11 -11.46 13.76
N SER A 197 -10.26 -10.87 14.11
CA SER A 197 -11.28 -10.47 13.13
C SER A 197 -10.76 -9.42 12.15
N GLY A 198 -10.05 -8.41 12.66
CA GLY A 198 -9.45 -7.35 11.84
C GLY A 198 -8.35 -7.87 10.92
N GLY A 199 -7.53 -8.82 11.40
CA GLY A 199 -6.49 -9.45 10.59
C GLY A 199 -7.06 -10.29 9.45
N LEU A 200 -8.13 -11.05 9.69
CA LEU A 200 -8.81 -11.80 8.62
C LEU A 200 -9.34 -10.84 7.54
N LEU A 201 -10.00 -9.75 7.94
CA LEU A 201 -10.50 -8.75 7.00
C LEU A 201 -9.34 -8.10 6.22
N ALA A 202 -8.25 -7.74 6.90
CA ALA A 202 -7.08 -7.15 6.25
C ALA A 202 -6.46 -8.08 5.19
N VAL A 203 -6.34 -9.37 5.48
CA VAL A 203 -5.81 -10.37 4.53
C VAL A 203 -6.74 -10.54 3.33
N ILE A 204 -8.07 -10.56 3.54
CA ILE A 204 -9.03 -10.64 2.42
C ILE A 204 -8.94 -9.37 1.55
N CYS A 205 -8.90 -8.19 2.17
CA CYS A 205 -8.81 -6.93 1.45
C CYS A 205 -7.53 -6.80 0.62
N ILE A 206 -6.37 -7.16 1.16
CA ILE A 206 -5.10 -7.07 0.41
C ILE A 206 -5.11 -8.03 -0.79
N ILE A 207 -5.65 -9.25 -0.64
CA ILE A 207 -5.78 -10.18 -1.77
C ILE A 207 -6.64 -9.57 -2.89
N VAL A 208 -7.78 -8.97 -2.55
CA VAL A 208 -8.65 -8.34 -3.54
C VAL A 208 -7.97 -7.14 -4.20
N PHE A 209 -7.28 -6.31 -3.42
CA PHE A 209 -6.57 -5.14 -3.93
C PHE A 209 -5.45 -5.51 -4.89
N ASP A 210 -4.64 -6.49 -4.50
CA ASP A 210 -3.51 -6.96 -5.28
C ASP A 210 -3.96 -7.57 -6.61
N ILE A 211 -5.02 -8.39 -6.59
CA ILE A 211 -5.61 -8.96 -7.79
C ILE A 211 -6.11 -7.85 -8.72
N GLY A 212 -6.84 -6.87 -8.17
CA GLY A 212 -7.35 -5.73 -8.92
C GLY A 212 -6.24 -4.89 -9.54
N ALA A 213 -5.18 -4.60 -8.77
CA ALA A 213 -4.04 -3.80 -9.21
C ALA A 213 -3.23 -4.52 -10.30
N VAL A 214 -3.00 -5.84 -10.16
CA VAL A 214 -2.30 -6.64 -11.17
C VAL A 214 -3.09 -6.65 -12.49
N PHE A 215 -4.40 -6.90 -12.44
CA PHE A 215 -5.20 -6.93 -13.67
C PHE A 215 -5.36 -5.55 -14.31
N ALA A 216 -5.52 -4.49 -13.52
CA ALA A 216 -5.52 -3.13 -14.02
C ALA A 216 -4.18 -2.78 -14.68
N GLY A 217 -3.06 -3.14 -14.06
CA GLY A 217 -1.72 -2.97 -14.63
C GLY A 217 -1.50 -3.76 -15.92
N MET A 218 -1.98 -5.00 -16.00
CA MET A 218 -1.94 -5.82 -17.22
C MET A 218 -2.74 -5.19 -18.37
N ALA A 219 -3.98 -4.78 -18.10
CA ALA A 219 -4.82 -4.11 -19.09
C ALA A 219 -4.20 -2.77 -19.54
N GLY A 220 -3.75 -1.95 -18.59
CA GLY A 220 -3.09 -0.67 -18.87
C GLY A 220 -1.81 -0.82 -19.67
N ARG A 221 -0.99 -1.85 -19.39
CA ARG A 221 0.25 -2.11 -20.13
C ARG A 221 -0.01 -2.47 -21.60
N GLY A 222 -1.13 -3.14 -21.87
CA GLY A 222 -1.58 -3.46 -23.23
C GLY A 222 -2.16 -2.27 -23.97
N LEU A 223 -2.93 -1.43 -23.29
CA LEU A 223 -3.60 -0.24 -23.86
C LEU A 223 -2.65 0.95 -24.05
N PHE A 224 -1.70 1.16 -23.13
CA PHE A 224 -0.83 2.32 -23.06
C PHE A 224 0.66 1.93 -22.98
N PRO A 225 1.25 1.33 -24.04
CA PRO A 225 2.60 0.76 -24.00
C PRO A 225 3.76 1.77 -23.93
N GLY A 226 3.49 3.08 -24.01
CA GLY A 226 4.49 4.14 -24.15
C GLY A 226 4.47 5.22 -23.06
N LEU A 227 3.91 4.94 -21.88
CA LEU A 227 3.92 5.91 -20.78
C LEU A 227 5.36 6.18 -20.29
N ALA A 228 5.74 7.46 -20.26
CA ALA A 228 7.06 7.89 -19.77
C ALA A 228 7.22 7.68 -18.26
N ASP A 229 6.12 7.76 -17.50
CA ASP A 229 6.06 7.46 -16.08
C ASP A 229 5.04 6.34 -15.84
N HIS A 230 5.49 5.20 -15.32
CA HIS A 230 4.62 4.06 -15.05
C HIS A 230 3.64 4.32 -13.90
N GLU A 231 3.93 5.29 -13.03
CA GLU A 231 3.06 5.65 -11.90
C GLU A 231 1.78 6.39 -12.35
N THR A 232 1.78 6.98 -13.56
CA THR A 232 0.61 7.69 -14.09
C THR A 232 -0.39 6.77 -14.80
N LEU A 233 -0.09 5.47 -14.91
CA LEU A 233 -0.93 4.50 -15.62
C LEU A 233 -2.36 4.45 -15.07
N MET A 234 -2.53 4.37 -13.74
CA MET A 234 -3.87 4.37 -13.14
C MET A 234 -4.64 5.67 -13.45
N PRO A 235 -4.08 6.87 -13.18
CA PRO A 235 -4.73 8.12 -13.57
C PRO A 235 -5.13 8.19 -15.04
N THR A 236 -4.23 7.80 -15.96
CA THR A 236 -4.50 7.82 -17.41
C THR A 236 -5.60 6.83 -17.79
N MET A 237 -5.56 5.60 -17.27
CA MET A 237 -6.63 4.63 -17.48
C MET A 237 -7.96 5.18 -16.98
N SER A 238 -7.96 5.82 -15.81
CA SER A 238 -9.19 6.36 -15.26
C SER A 238 -9.75 7.53 -16.08
N SER A 239 -8.90 8.45 -16.56
CA SER A 239 -9.35 9.59 -17.37
C SER A 239 -9.84 9.20 -18.77
N GLU A 240 -9.25 8.17 -19.37
CA GLU A 240 -9.56 7.73 -20.74
C GLU A 240 -10.72 6.72 -20.78
N LEU A 241 -10.90 5.90 -19.73
CA LEU A 241 -11.88 4.81 -19.72
C LEU A 241 -13.15 5.11 -18.93
N PHE A 242 -13.09 6.01 -17.94
CA PHE A 242 -14.29 6.45 -17.22
C PHE A 242 -14.87 7.72 -17.83
N SER A 243 -16.20 7.82 -17.81
CA SER A 243 -16.87 9.01 -18.30
C SER A 243 -16.62 10.14 -17.28
N PRO A 244 -16.59 11.43 -17.66
CA PRO A 244 -16.35 12.54 -16.74
C PRO A 244 -17.33 12.64 -15.54
N VAL A 245 -18.36 11.78 -15.50
CA VAL A 245 -19.41 11.75 -14.49
C VAL A 245 -19.56 10.37 -13.82
N PHE A 246 -18.87 9.32 -14.30
CA PHE A 246 -18.92 7.95 -13.77
C PHE A 246 -17.61 7.19 -13.94
#